data_AF-A0A9E8Q6X2-F1
#
_entry.id   AF-A0A9E8Q6X2-F1
#
_cell.length_a   1.000
_cell.length_b   1.000
_cell.length_c   1.000
_cell.angle_alpha   90.00
_cell.angle_beta   90.00
_cell.angle_gamma   90.00
#
_symmetry.space_group_name_H-M   'P 1'
#
loop_
_entity.id
_entity.type
_entity.pdbx_description
1 polymer ?
#
loop_
_entity_poly.entity_id
_entity_poly.type
_entity_poly.pdbx_seq_one_letter_code
_entity_poly.pdbx_strand_id
1 'polypeptide(L)'
;MVTSPPPAFRAAEIAYACLKKNRETTWAGLMKSGKDTRLTPEQLALVQQEMHVVGQMSLATGRSVTVTYCTECARIAFLGSSATKPAKCSLTDGCTGTPVKVATTPPKGPAELATAERAAVRKAEKEAAEAAEAEPGSSTDPATDPATDTAHTDEGEATE
;
A
#
# COMPACT_ATOMS: atom_id res chain seq x y z
N MET A 1 18.11 -18.43 -14.74
CA MET A 1 17.42 -19.25 -13.72
C MET A 1 16.78 -18.27 -12.74
N VAL A 2 15.46 -18.34 -12.50
CA VAL A 2 14.81 -17.43 -11.55
C VAL A 2 14.96 -18.04 -10.17
N THR A 3 15.95 -17.57 -9.40
CA THR A 3 16.13 -18.00 -8.01
C THR A 3 14.97 -17.46 -7.19
N SER A 4 14.19 -18.35 -6.59
CA SER A 4 13.14 -17.94 -5.64
C SER A 4 13.76 -17.08 -4.53
N PRO A 5 13.12 -15.98 -4.10
CA PRO A 5 13.66 -15.15 -3.04
C PRO A 5 13.83 -15.95 -1.74
N PRO A 6 14.88 -15.69 -0.95
CA PRO A 6 15.09 -16.34 0.33
C PRO A 6 13.89 -16.16 1.28
N PRO A 7 13.56 -17.15 2.13
CA PRO A 7 12.47 -17.04 3.12
C PRO A 7 12.54 -15.76 3.97
N ALA A 8 13.74 -15.43 4.46
CA ALA A 8 14.03 -14.20 5.18
C ALA A 8 13.64 -12.91 4.42
N PHE A 9 13.90 -12.87 3.11
CA PHE A 9 13.55 -11.72 2.28
C PHE A 9 12.03 -11.62 2.10
N ARG A 10 11.35 -12.75 1.85
CA ARG A 10 9.88 -12.79 1.76
C ARG A 10 9.22 -12.37 3.07
N ALA A 11 9.73 -12.85 4.21
CA ALA A 11 9.27 -12.43 5.54
C ALA A 11 9.42 -10.92 5.75
N ALA A 12 10.58 -10.36 5.36
CA ALA A 12 10.83 -8.93 5.41
C ALA A 12 9.88 -8.12 4.50
N GLU A 13 9.56 -8.61 3.30
CA GLU A 13 8.57 -7.99 2.40
C GLU A 13 7.16 -7.97 3.01
N ILE A 14 6.72 -9.10 3.59
CA ILE A 14 5.43 -9.19 4.28
C ILE A 14 5.39 -8.21 5.45
N ALA A 15 6.41 -8.22 6.30
CA ALA A 15 6.52 -7.32 7.44
C ALA A 15 6.51 -5.85 7.01
N TYR A 16 7.28 -5.50 5.98
CA TYR A 16 7.31 -4.16 5.41
C TYR A 16 5.92 -3.69 4.95
N ALA A 17 5.16 -4.54 4.24
CA ALA A 17 3.82 -4.21 3.79
C ALA A 17 2.86 -3.95 4.96
N CYS A 18 2.93 -4.77 6.02
CA CYS A 18 2.13 -4.59 7.23
C CYS A 18 2.48 -3.30 7.97
N LEU A 19 3.77 -3.00 8.14
CA LEU A 19 4.24 -1.78 8.80
C LEU A 19 3.79 -0.53 8.04
N LYS A 20 3.95 -0.55 6.71
CA LYS A 20 3.53 0.56 5.84
C LYS A 20 2.03 0.78 5.88
N LYS A 21 1.22 -0.29 5.82
CA LYS A 21 -0.24 -0.22 5.88
C LYS A 21 -0.74 0.35 7.22
N ASN A 22 -0.15 -0.08 8.33
CA ASN A 22 -0.56 0.30 9.68
C ASN A 22 0.12 1.57 10.22
N ARG A 23 1.02 2.17 9.42
CA ARG A 23 1.85 3.33 9.77
C ARG A 23 2.68 3.11 11.04
N GLU A 24 3.18 1.89 11.20
CA GLU A 24 4.06 1.51 12.29
C GLU A 24 5.51 1.51 11.85
N THR A 25 6.42 1.84 12.75
CA THR A 25 7.84 1.95 12.43
C THR A 25 8.60 0.66 12.64
N THR A 26 8.13 -0.21 13.54
CA THR A 26 8.79 -1.48 13.91
C THR A 26 7.76 -2.58 14.07
N TRP A 27 8.17 -3.83 13.85
CA TRP A 27 7.29 -4.98 14.01
C TRP A 27 6.79 -5.13 15.45
N ALA A 28 7.66 -4.89 16.44
CA ALA A 28 7.26 -4.90 17.85
C ALA A 28 6.22 -3.81 18.17
N GLY A 29 6.33 -2.62 17.57
CA GLY A 29 5.32 -1.56 17.70
C GLY A 29 3.97 -1.99 17.13
N LEU A 30 3.98 -2.61 15.95
CA LEU A 30 2.79 -3.17 15.33
C LEU A 30 2.10 -4.21 16.22
N MET A 31 2.85 -5.18 16.75
CA MET A 31 2.29 -6.22 17.64
C MET A 31 1.71 -5.63 18.94
N LYS A 32 2.34 -4.58 19.49
CA LYS A 32 1.83 -3.88 20.69
C LYS A 32 0.59 -3.03 20.42
N SER A 33 0.46 -2.49 19.21
CA SER A 33 -0.65 -1.63 18.85
C SER A 33 -2.00 -2.36 18.76
N GLY A 34 -2.00 -3.69 18.68
CA GLY A 34 -3.20 -4.50 18.46
C GLY A 34 -3.84 -4.29 17.08
N LYS A 35 -3.18 -3.56 16.17
CA LYS A 35 -3.68 -3.33 14.81
C LYS A 35 -3.67 -4.63 14.01
N ASP A 36 -4.74 -4.85 13.25
CA ASP A 36 -4.91 -6.02 12.41
C ASP A 36 -3.90 -6.02 11.24
N THR A 37 -3.14 -7.10 11.13
CA THR A 37 -2.16 -7.31 10.07
C THR A 37 -2.75 -7.98 8.83
N ARG A 38 -3.94 -8.61 8.95
CA ARG A 38 -4.60 -9.44 7.93
C ARG A 38 -3.66 -10.41 7.22
N LEU A 39 -2.72 -11.01 7.97
CA LEU A 39 -1.84 -12.03 7.45
C LEU A 39 -2.54 -13.39 7.43
N THR A 40 -2.33 -14.13 6.35
CA THR A 40 -2.67 -15.56 6.32
C THR A 40 -1.80 -16.32 7.35
N PRO A 41 -2.25 -17.48 7.85
CA PRO A 41 -1.47 -18.28 8.79
C PRO A 41 -0.06 -18.62 8.29
N GLU A 42 0.08 -18.92 6.99
CA GLU A 42 1.37 -19.20 6.36
C GLU A 42 2.31 -17.99 6.36
N GLN A 43 1.80 -16.81 6.03
CA GLN A 43 2.58 -15.57 6.07
C GLN A 43 3.00 -15.21 7.49
N LEU A 44 2.11 -15.40 8.47
CA LEU A 44 2.40 -15.16 9.87
C LEU A 44 3.48 -16.13 10.38
N ALA A 45 3.37 -17.42 10.05
CA ALA A 45 4.37 -18.43 10.40
C ALA A 45 5.74 -18.09 9.80
N LEU A 46 5.78 -17.67 8.53
CA LEU A 46 7.01 -17.26 7.86
C LEU A 46 7.66 -16.04 8.53
N VAL A 47 6.86 -15.03 8.91
CA VAL A 47 7.35 -13.86 9.64
C VAL A 47 7.86 -14.25 11.02
N GLN A 48 7.16 -15.14 11.73
CA GLN A 48 7.56 -15.64 13.05
C GLN A 48 8.86 -16.44 13.00
N GLN A 49 9.05 -17.26 11.96
CA GLN A 49 10.27 -18.03 11.75
C GLN A 49 11.49 -17.12 11.50
N GLU A 50 11.29 -16.02 10.78
CA GLU A 50 12.35 -15.10 10.35
C GLU A 50 12.41 -13.82 11.21
N MET A 51 11.98 -13.90 12.47
CA MET A 51 11.93 -12.77 13.40
C MET A 51 13.28 -12.09 13.64
N HIS A 52 14.39 -12.81 13.45
CA HIS A 52 15.73 -12.26 13.56
C HIS A 52 16.03 -11.22 12.45
N VAL A 53 15.41 -11.33 11.27
CA VAL A 53 15.50 -10.34 10.19
C VAL A 53 14.44 -9.26 10.37
N VAL A 54 13.19 -9.67 10.62
CA VAL A 54 12.05 -8.75 10.76
C VAL A 54 12.22 -7.79 11.94
N GLY A 55 12.78 -8.27 13.06
CA GLY A 55 13.04 -7.47 14.25
C GLY A 55 14.09 -6.37 14.07
N GLN A 56 14.97 -6.50 13.05
CA GLN A 56 15.97 -5.48 12.72
C GLN A 56 15.41 -4.40 11.78
N MET A 57 14.23 -4.61 11.20
CA MET A 57 13.62 -3.66 10.28
C MET A 57 13.05 -2.46 11.03
N SER A 58 13.25 -1.28 10.44
CA SER A 58 12.70 -0.02 10.94
C SER A 58 12.28 0.85 9.76
N LEU A 59 11.12 1.49 9.85
CA LEU A 59 10.65 2.52 8.93
C LEU A 59 10.76 3.94 9.51
N ALA A 60 11.43 4.09 10.65
CA ALA A 60 11.59 5.39 11.29
C ALA A 60 12.35 6.38 10.39
N THR A 61 11.85 7.61 10.28
CA THR A 61 12.52 8.68 9.55
C THR A 61 13.93 8.91 10.11
N GLY A 62 14.96 8.79 9.25
CA GLY A 62 16.37 8.97 9.62
C GLY A 62 17.07 7.74 10.24
N ARG A 63 16.33 6.66 10.58
CA ARG A 63 16.88 5.37 11.04
C ARG A 63 16.11 4.19 10.47
N SER A 64 15.69 4.30 9.22
CA SER A 64 15.17 3.18 8.45
C SER A 64 16.26 2.16 8.19
N VAL A 65 15.94 0.89 8.48
CA VAL A 65 16.77 -0.26 8.18
C VAL A 65 15.96 -1.13 7.23
N THR A 66 16.52 -1.34 6.04
CA THR A 66 15.87 -2.07 4.95
C THR A 66 16.68 -3.30 4.60
N VAL A 67 16.01 -4.37 4.20
CA VAL A 67 16.67 -5.62 3.81
C VAL A 67 16.91 -5.62 2.30
N THR A 68 18.06 -6.12 1.88
CA THR A 68 18.38 -6.43 0.49
C THR A 68 18.76 -7.90 0.34
N TYR A 69 18.59 -8.48 -0.83
CA TYR A 69 19.14 -9.79 -1.17
C TYR A 69 19.75 -9.79 -2.57
N CYS A 70 20.77 -10.60 -2.80
CA CYS A 70 21.33 -10.81 -4.13
C CYS A 70 20.61 -11.96 -4.85
N THR A 71 20.20 -11.77 -6.11
CA THR A 71 19.52 -12.79 -6.91
C THR A 71 20.43 -13.97 -7.31
N GLU A 72 21.74 -13.74 -7.35
CA GLU A 72 22.72 -14.76 -7.75
C GLU A 72 23.21 -15.58 -6.55
N CYS A 73 23.72 -14.93 -5.49
CA CYS A 73 24.26 -15.65 -4.33
C CYS A 73 23.27 -15.85 -3.18
N ALA A 74 22.03 -15.38 -3.31
CA ALA A 74 20.95 -15.48 -2.32
C ALA A 74 21.26 -14.92 -0.92
N ARG A 75 22.39 -14.20 -0.74
CA ARG A 75 22.75 -13.59 0.54
C ARG A 75 21.93 -12.33 0.80
N ILE A 76 21.54 -12.15 2.05
CA ILE A 76 20.83 -10.97 2.54
C ILE A 76 21.78 -9.97 3.20
N ALA A 77 21.43 -8.69 3.16
CA ALA A 77 22.13 -7.63 3.86
C ALA A 77 21.19 -6.52 4.31
N PHE A 78 21.54 -5.89 5.42
CA PHE A 78 20.83 -4.74 5.96
C PHE A 78 21.44 -3.44 5.44
N LEU A 79 20.58 -2.57 4.91
CA LEU A 79 20.93 -1.23 4.47
C LEU A 79 20.28 -0.20 5.39
N GLY A 80 21.11 0.67 5.96
CA GLY A 80 20.65 1.85 6.71
C GLY A 80 20.03 2.92 5.81
N SER A 81 19.55 4.01 6.43
CA SER A 81 18.71 5.02 5.76
C SER A 81 19.40 5.77 4.64
N SER A 82 20.70 6.01 4.77
CA SER A 82 21.53 6.72 3.80
C SER A 82 22.19 5.79 2.78
N ALA A 83 22.03 4.48 2.92
CA ALA A 83 22.72 3.52 2.07
C ALA A 83 21.99 3.36 0.72
N THR A 84 22.65 3.80 -0.34
CA THR A 84 22.24 3.52 -1.72
C THR A 84 22.37 2.02 -1.99
N LYS A 85 21.39 1.45 -2.70
CA LYS A 85 21.46 0.05 -3.17
C LYS A 85 22.71 -0.13 -4.03
N PRO A 86 23.65 -1.03 -3.68
CA PRO A 86 24.86 -1.18 -4.46
C PRO A 86 24.54 -1.75 -5.86
N ALA A 87 25.31 -1.33 -6.86
CA ALA A 87 25.12 -1.77 -8.25
C ALA A 87 25.50 -3.25 -8.45
N LYS A 88 26.45 -3.75 -7.65
CA LYS A 88 26.95 -5.13 -7.66
C LYS A 88 26.92 -5.71 -6.25
N CYS A 89 26.80 -7.03 -6.15
CA CYS A 89 26.85 -7.74 -4.89
C CYS A 89 28.27 -7.67 -4.30
N SER A 90 28.40 -7.09 -3.12
CA SER A 90 29.63 -7.12 -2.32
C SER A 90 29.59 -8.17 -1.20
N LEU A 91 28.51 -8.94 -1.10
CA LEU A 91 28.30 -9.91 -0.02
C LEU A 91 29.07 -11.21 -0.22
N THR A 92 29.41 -11.53 -1.46
CA THR A 92 30.17 -12.73 -1.84
C THR A 92 31.27 -12.31 -2.79
N ASP A 93 32.50 -12.73 -2.51
CA ASP A 93 33.63 -12.44 -3.38
C ASP A 93 33.40 -13.01 -4.78
N GLY A 94 33.71 -12.22 -5.81
CA GLY A 94 33.47 -12.56 -7.21
C GLY A 94 32.00 -12.60 -7.67
N CYS A 95 31.01 -12.25 -6.83
CA CYS A 95 29.61 -12.29 -7.23
C CYS A 95 29.24 -11.14 -8.18
N THR A 96 28.73 -11.49 -9.36
CA THR A 96 28.29 -10.53 -10.39
C THR A 96 26.83 -10.11 -10.24
N GLY A 97 26.12 -10.65 -9.24
CA GLY A 97 24.70 -10.41 -9.06
C GLY A 97 24.36 -8.99 -8.62
N THR A 98 23.11 -8.60 -8.85
CA THR A 98 22.59 -7.30 -8.43
C THR A 98 21.68 -7.48 -7.20
N PRO A 99 21.95 -6.77 -6.09
CA PRO A 99 21.07 -6.82 -4.95
C PRO A 99 19.73 -6.12 -5.24
N VAL A 100 18.66 -6.71 -4.73
CA VAL A 100 17.28 -6.22 -4.77
C VAL A 100 16.90 -5.81 -3.35
N LYS A 101 16.28 -4.63 -3.21
CA LYS A 101 15.86 -4.06 -1.93
C LYS A 101 14.40 -4.43 -1.67
N VAL A 102 14.07 -4.81 -0.43
CA VAL A 102 12.68 -4.95 0.02
C VAL A 102 11.97 -3.66 -0.32
N ALA A 103 10.93 -3.77 -1.15
CA ALA A 103 10.41 -2.67 -1.92
C ALA A 103 10.01 -1.47 -1.02
N THR A 104 10.80 -0.40 -1.02
CA THR A 104 10.37 0.90 -0.47
C THR A 104 9.34 1.59 -1.35
N THR A 105 9.31 1.23 -2.63
CA THR A 105 8.29 1.63 -3.59
C THR A 105 7.10 0.68 -3.49
N PRO A 106 5.85 1.18 -3.37
CA PRO A 106 4.70 0.32 -3.59
C PRO A 106 4.88 -0.34 -4.98
N PRO A 107 4.42 -1.59 -5.19
CA PRO A 107 4.19 -2.02 -6.56
C PRO A 107 3.38 -0.90 -7.20
N LYS A 108 3.82 -0.42 -8.36
CA LYS A 108 3.00 0.41 -9.23
C LYS A 108 1.88 -0.52 -9.74
N GLY A 109 0.97 -0.88 -8.83
CA GLY A 109 -0.33 -1.41 -9.14
C GLY A 109 -1.11 -0.34 -9.92
N PRO A 110 -2.26 -0.68 -10.49
CA PRO A 110 -2.82 -0.09 -11.71
C PRO A 110 -3.40 1.34 -11.53
N ALA A 111 -2.77 2.21 -10.76
CA ALA A 111 -3.03 3.65 -10.78
C ALA A 111 -2.67 4.29 -12.13
N GLU A 112 -1.89 3.61 -12.98
CA GLU A 112 -1.71 4.01 -14.39
C GLU A 112 -2.94 3.67 -15.25
N LEU A 113 -3.80 2.72 -14.84
CA LEU A 113 -5.10 2.47 -15.48
C LEU A 113 -6.18 3.43 -14.98
N ALA A 114 -6.18 3.79 -13.68
CA ALA A 114 -7.17 4.75 -13.14
C ALA A 114 -6.93 6.21 -13.61
N THR A 115 -5.69 6.59 -13.93
CA THR A 115 -5.37 7.92 -14.47
C THR A 115 -5.62 7.99 -15.98
N ALA A 116 -5.48 6.87 -16.71
CA ALA A 116 -5.90 6.76 -18.11
C ALA A 116 -7.43 6.79 -18.27
N GLU A 117 -8.18 6.14 -17.37
CA GLU A 117 -9.64 6.13 -17.40
C GLU A 117 -10.23 7.50 -17.02
N ARG A 118 -9.69 8.18 -15.99
CA ARG A 118 -10.10 9.57 -15.66
C ARG A 118 -9.70 10.61 -16.72
N ALA A 119 -8.62 10.36 -17.48
CA ALA A 119 -8.26 11.22 -18.61
C ALA A 119 -9.18 10.98 -19.83
N ALA A 120 -9.67 9.75 -20.02
CA ALA A 120 -10.65 9.44 -21.05
C ALA A 120 -12.05 10.04 -20.73
N VAL A 121 -12.50 9.98 -19.47
CA VAL A 121 -13.78 10.57 -19.05
C VAL A 121 -13.77 12.10 -19.19
N ARG A 122 -12.67 12.78 -18.81
CA ARG A 122 -12.57 14.25 -18.98
C ARG A 122 -12.48 14.70 -20.44
N LYS A 123 -12.00 13.83 -21.35
CA LYS A 123 -12.00 14.12 -22.79
C LYS A 123 -13.41 13.96 -23.37
N ALA A 124 -14.15 12.93 -22.94
CA ALA A 124 -15.53 12.71 -23.34
C ALA A 124 -16.51 13.78 -22.81
N GLU A 125 -16.34 14.26 -21.56
CA GLU A 125 -17.16 15.36 -21.03
C GLU A 125 -16.92 16.69 -21.74
N LYS A 126 -15.69 16.94 -22.21
CA LYS A 126 -15.37 18.16 -22.97
C LYS A 126 -15.94 18.13 -24.39
N GLU A 127 -15.95 16.97 -25.05
CA GLU A 127 -16.58 16.79 -26.37
C GLU A 127 -18.12 16.80 -26.29
N ALA A 128 -18.72 16.39 -25.17
CA ALA A 128 -20.17 16.48 -24.94
C ALA A 128 -20.63 17.91 -24.60
N ALA A 129 -19.82 18.70 -23.89
CA ALA A 129 -20.15 20.09 -23.57
C ALA A 129 -20.08 21.03 -24.79
N GLU A 130 -19.19 20.76 -25.76
CA GLU A 130 -19.05 21.56 -26.99
C GLU A 130 -20.17 21.30 -28.01
N ALA A 131 -20.93 20.21 -27.86
CA ALA A 131 -22.10 19.89 -28.70
C ALA A 131 -23.43 20.49 -28.17
N ALA A 132 -23.44 21.07 -26.97
CA ALA A 132 -24.66 21.56 -26.32
C ALA A 132 -24.92 23.08 -26.48
N GLU A 133 -24.02 23.84 -27.11
CA GLU A 133 -24.20 25.28 -27.40
C GLU A 133 -24.80 25.57 -28.79
N ALA A 134 -25.49 24.61 -29.40
CA ALA A 134 -26.32 24.85 -30.59
C ALA A 134 -27.79 24.97 -30.20
N GLU A 135 -28.14 26.20 -29.86
CA GLU A 135 -29.45 26.87 -29.98
C GLU A 135 -30.52 26.71 -28.88
N PRO A 136 -31.25 27.82 -28.58
CA PRO A 136 -32.06 27.99 -27.39
C PRO A 136 -33.56 27.99 -27.69
N GLY A 137 -34.35 27.56 -26.70
CA GLY A 137 -35.81 27.74 -26.70
C GLY A 137 -36.44 26.67 -25.83
N SER A 138 -37.44 26.92 -25.01
CA SER A 138 -38.31 28.05 -24.78
C SER A 138 -39.21 27.58 -23.63
N SER A 139 -39.49 28.42 -22.63
CA SER A 139 -40.72 28.43 -21.80
C SER A 139 -41.11 27.11 -21.09
N THR A 140 -41.39 27.05 -19.78
CA THR A 140 -42.50 27.73 -19.09
C THR A 140 -42.40 27.40 -17.59
N ASP A 141 -42.58 28.41 -16.72
CA ASP A 141 -42.94 28.34 -15.29
C ASP A 141 -44.34 27.68 -15.06
N PRO A 142 -44.94 27.69 -13.85
CA PRO A 142 -44.54 27.19 -12.52
C PRO A 142 -45.67 26.36 -11.84
N ALA A 143 -45.41 25.63 -10.73
CA ALA A 143 -46.44 25.25 -9.74
C ALA A 143 -45.87 24.71 -8.42
N THR A 144 -45.64 25.61 -7.46
CA THR A 144 -46.28 25.72 -6.12
C THR A 144 -46.80 24.48 -5.34
N ASP A 145 -46.21 24.31 -4.14
CA ASP A 145 -46.74 23.87 -2.82
C ASP A 145 -47.21 22.42 -2.54
N PRO A 146 -47.44 22.00 -1.26
CA PRO A 146 -46.84 22.36 0.04
C PRO A 146 -46.55 21.13 0.97
N ALA A 147 -46.00 21.45 2.15
CA ALA A 147 -45.72 20.70 3.39
C ALA A 147 -46.56 19.45 3.78
N THR A 148 -45.92 18.51 4.51
CA THR A 148 -46.43 17.80 5.72
C THR A 148 -45.21 17.13 6.39
N ASP A 149 -44.71 17.60 7.53
CA ASP A 149 -45.07 17.22 8.91
C ASP A 149 -45.07 15.69 9.16
N THR A 150 -44.27 15.20 10.11
CA THR A 150 -44.71 14.36 11.25
C THR A 150 -43.48 13.95 12.07
N ALA A 151 -43.53 14.31 13.35
CA ALA A 151 -42.60 13.95 14.41
C ALA A 151 -42.79 12.47 14.88
N HIS A 152 -42.22 12.16 16.05
CA HIS A 152 -42.55 11.04 16.95
C HIS A 152 -41.70 9.76 16.79
N THR A 153 -41.20 9.01 17.79
CA THR A 153 -40.89 9.07 19.25
C THR A 153 -40.23 7.71 19.56
N ASP A 154 -39.79 7.50 20.82
CA ASP A 154 -39.68 6.21 21.55
C ASP A 154 -38.25 5.65 21.59
N GLU A 155 -37.45 5.85 22.64
CA GLU A 155 -37.55 5.39 24.04
C GLU A 155 -37.71 3.87 24.20
N GLY A 156 -36.84 3.28 25.04
CA GLY A 156 -37.00 1.94 25.62
C GLY A 156 -36.13 0.85 25.00
N GLU A 157 -35.14 0.32 25.74
CA GLU A 157 -35.40 -0.74 26.72
C GLU A 157 -34.08 -1.21 27.35
N ALA A 158 -34.08 -1.28 28.67
CA ALA A 158 -33.03 -1.85 29.50
C ALA A 158 -33.47 -3.24 29.96
N THR A 159 -32.63 -4.25 29.75
CA THR A 159 -32.68 -5.61 30.32
C THR A 159 -31.26 -6.16 30.19
N GLU A 160 -30.60 -6.81 31.15
CA GLU A 160 -30.81 -7.19 32.55
C GLU A 160 -29.40 -7.42 33.13
#